data_AF-R6YRC1-F1
#
_entry.id   AF-R6YRC1-F1
#
_cell.length_a   1.000
_cell.length_b   1.000
_cell.length_c   1.000
_cell.angle_alpha   90.00
_cell.angle_beta   90.00
_cell.angle_gamma   90.00
#
_symmetry.space_group_name_H-M   'P 1'
#
loop_
_entity.id
_entity.type
_entity.pdbx_description
1 polymer ?
#
loop_
_entity_poly.entity_id
_entity_poly.type
_entity_poly.pdbx_seq_one_letter_code
_entity_poly.pdbx_strand_id
1 'polypeptide(L)'
;MEETAPVQFTGQQVTLTLKENPDEYFYGGGVQNGRFSHKGQAIEIVNTNQWTDGGVASPTPFYWSTRGYGMMGYTFAPGKYDFGASRPGTVLLTHDTPYLDCFFWLDDTPVSLLNSFYQLTGHPVLLPKFGFYEGHLNAYNRDYWKEDAEKGILFEDGKK
;
A
#
# COMPACT_ATOMS: atom_id res chain seq x y z
N MET A 1 2.00 18.32 12.31
CA MET A 1 0.87 17.40 12.58
C MET A 1 -0.03 18.04 13.62
N GLU A 2 -1.35 18.05 13.39
CA GLU A 2 -2.35 18.67 14.28
C GLU A 2 -3.61 17.80 14.26
N GLU A 3 -4.06 17.31 15.42
CA GLU A 3 -5.36 16.64 15.57
C GLU A 3 -6.46 17.71 15.64
N THR A 4 -7.50 17.59 14.81
CA THR A 4 -8.56 18.61 14.72
C THR A 4 -9.88 18.19 15.34
N ALA A 5 -9.99 16.93 15.76
CA ALA A 5 -11.16 16.39 16.45
C ALA A 5 -10.74 15.19 17.30
N PRO A 6 -11.37 14.96 18.48
CA PRO A 6 -11.08 13.80 19.30
C PRO A 6 -11.21 12.49 18.52
N VAL A 7 -10.35 11.52 18.83
CA VAL A 7 -10.48 10.14 18.34
C VAL A 7 -11.89 9.61 18.59
N GLN A 8 -12.52 9.08 17.54
CA GLN A 8 -13.87 8.54 17.59
C GLN A 8 -13.83 7.01 17.62
N PHE A 9 -14.59 6.42 18.55
CA PHE A 9 -14.78 4.98 18.64
C PHE A 9 -16.26 4.66 18.41
N THR A 10 -16.56 3.89 17.36
CA THR A 10 -17.92 3.47 17.01
C THR A 10 -18.09 1.96 17.17
N GLY A 11 -17.71 1.44 18.34
CA GLY A 11 -17.88 0.04 18.74
C GLY A 11 -16.96 -0.96 18.02
N GLN A 12 -16.88 -0.92 16.69
CA GLN A 12 -16.06 -1.80 15.84
C GLN A 12 -15.11 -1.03 14.93
N GLN A 13 -15.10 0.30 14.99
CA GLN A 13 -14.22 1.13 14.19
C GLN A 13 -13.65 2.26 15.04
N VAL A 14 -12.42 2.63 14.72
CA VAL A 14 -11.73 3.79 15.27
C VAL A 14 -11.39 4.76 14.15
N THR A 15 -11.54 6.06 14.42
CA THR A 15 -11.23 7.13 13.48
C THR A 15 -10.34 8.17 14.14
N LEU A 16 -9.17 8.42 13.54
CA LEU A 16 -8.26 9.51 13.87
C LEU A 16 -8.41 10.62 12.82
N THR A 17 -8.54 11.87 13.28
CA THR A 17 -8.74 13.04 12.41
C THR A 17 -7.60 14.02 12.56
N LEU A 18 -6.87 14.26 11.46
CA LEU A 18 -5.77 15.24 11.41
C LEU A 18 -6.09 16.37 10.43
N LYS A 19 -5.41 17.50 10.61
CA LYS A 19 -5.43 18.61 9.66
C LYS A 19 -4.62 18.28 8.42
N GLU A 20 -5.19 18.54 7.25
CA GLU A 20 -4.48 18.55 5.97
C GLU A 20 -4.11 20.00 5.61
N ASN A 21 -2.87 20.23 5.16
CA ASN A 21 -2.43 21.55 4.71
C ASN A 21 -2.45 21.66 3.16
N PRO A 22 -2.65 22.87 2.59
CA PRO A 22 -2.73 23.04 1.13
C PRO A 22 -1.51 22.52 0.34
N ASP A 23 -0.31 22.66 0.89
CA ASP A 23 0.99 22.27 0.31
C ASP A 23 1.48 20.87 0.79
N GLU A 24 0.60 20.12 1.46
CA GLU A 24 0.91 18.80 2.00
C GLU A 24 0.55 17.67 1.02
N TYR A 25 1.46 16.73 0.82
CA TYR A 25 1.26 15.53 0.01
C TYR A 25 1.48 14.28 0.85
N PHE A 26 0.81 13.19 0.48
CA PHE A 26 0.78 11.93 1.22
C PHE A 26 1.18 10.76 0.33
N TYR A 27 1.98 9.85 0.88
CA TYR A 27 2.52 8.68 0.18
C TYR A 27 2.47 7.45 1.09
N GLY A 28 2.49 6.25 0.51
CA GLY A 28 2.42 4.99 1.24
C GLY A 28 1.13 4.23 0.95
N GLY A 29 0.62 3.50 1.95
CA GLY A 29 -0.54 2.63 1.81
C GLY A 29 -0.22 1.26 1.20
N GLY A 30 1.06 0.97 0.93
CA GLY A 30 1.51 -0.24 0.24
C GLY A 30 1.43 -0.13 -1.29
N VAL A 31 1.16 -1.24 -1.95
CA VAL A 31 0.97 -1.32 -3.41
C VAL A 31 -0.48 -0.95 -3.75
N GLN A 32 -0.71 0.35 -3.88
CA GLN A 32 -1.96 0.96 -4.36
C GLN A 32 -1.91 1.02 -5.88
N ASN A 33 -2.58 0.10 -6.58
CA ASN A 33 -2.34 -0.15 -8.01
C ASN A 33 -2.61 1.12 -8.83
N GLY A 34 -1.61 1.59 -9.59
CA GLY A 34 -1.71 2.79 -10.43
C GLY A 34 -1.59 4.14 -9.70
N ARG A 35 -1.34 4.16 -8.39
CA ARG A 35 -1.34 5.38 -7.54
C ARG A 35 -0.08 5.46 -6.69
N PHE A 36 0.37 6.66 -6.35
CA PHE A 36 1.52 6.86 -5.45
C PHE A 36 1.42 8.11 -4.57
N SER A 37 0.84 9.20 -5.09
CA SER A 37 0.56 10.43 -4.34
C SER A 37 -0.94 10.54 -4.09
N HIS A 38 -1.32 10.73 -2.83
CA HIS A 38 -2.71 10.51 -2.38
C HIS A 38 -3.47 11.76 -1.95
N LYS A 39 -2.89 12.97 -2.09
CA LYS A 39 -3.58 14.22 -1.75
C LYS A 39 -4.92 14.34 -2.48
N GLY A 40 -5.99 14.61 -1.75
CA GLY A 40 -7.36 14.67 -2.28
C GLY A 40 -7.93 13.32 -2.71
N GLN A 41 -7.29 12.22 -2.33
CA GLN A 41 -7.73 10.85 -2.63
C GLN A 41 -7.96 10.08 -1.33
N ALA A 42 -8.75 9.01 -1.43
CA ALA A 42 -8.88 8.03 -0.38
C ALA A 42 -8.33 6.68 -0.88
N ILE A 43 -7.63 5.98 0.00
CA ILE A 43 -7.05 4.67 -0.28
C ILE A 43 -7.56 3.64 0.73
N GLU A 44 -7.75 2.43 0.24
CA GLU A 44 -8.10 1.28 1.06
C GLU A 44 -6.83 0.64 1.62
N ILE A 45 -6.81 0.37 2.91
CA ILE A 45 -5.79 -0.41 3.60
C ILE A 45 -6.34 -1.81 3.78
N VAL A 46 -6.55 -2.48 2.64
CA VAL A 46 -7.27 -3.74 2.54
C VAL A 46 -6.58 -4.64 1.52
N ASN A 47 -6.51 -5.94 1.80
CA ASN A 47 -6.13 -6.91 0.79
C ASN A 47 -7.35 -7.19 -0.10
N THR A 48 -7.42 -6.49 -1.23
CA THR A 48 -8.56 -6.56 -2.15
C THR A 48 -8.58 -7.83 -3.00
N ASN A 49 -7.47 -8.57 -3.07
CA ASN A 49 -7.23 -9.62 -4.05
C ASN A 49 -7.46 -9.15 -5.51
N GLN A 50 -7.25 -7.86 -5.78
CA GLN A 50 -7.35 -7.26 -7.12
C GLN A 50 -5.99 -6.75 -7.57
N TRP A 51 -5.57 -7.21 -8.76
CA TRP A 51 -4.24 -6.96 -9.31
C TRP A 51 -4.21 -5.88 -10.40
N THR A 52 -5.37 -5.35 -10.77
CA THR A 52 -5.53 -4.34 -11.81
C THR A 52 -5.57 -2.92 -11.23
N ASP A 53 -5.57 -1.91 -12.10
CA ASP A 53 -5.76 -0.51 -11.71
C ASP A 53 -6.99 -0.35 -10.80
N GLY A 54 -6.87 0.48 -9.76
CA GLY A 54 -7.88 0.72 -8.73
C GLY A 54 -7.85 -0.29 -7.58
N GLY A 55 -7.23 -1.45 -7.77
CA GLY A 55 -7.06 -2.46 -6.72
C GLY A 55 -5.93 -2.14 -5.73
N VAL A 56 -5.86 -2.96 -4.69
CA VAL A 56 -4.77 -2.96 -3.71
C VAL A 56 -4.19 -4.38 -3.65
N ALA A 57 -3.05 -4.58 -4.32
CA ALA A 57 -2.39 -5.86 -4.41
C ALA A 57 -1.69 -6.24 -3.09
N SER A 58 -1.16 -5.25 -2.36
CA SER A 58 -0.45 -5.47 -1.11
C SER A 58 -0.59 -4.24 -0.21
N PRO A 59 -1.57 -4.22 0.73
CA PRO A 59 -1.79 -3.06 1.59
C PRO A 59 -0.66 -2.91 2.61
N THR A 60 -0.44 -1.69 3.10
CA THR A 60 0.40 -1.44 4.27
C THR A 60 -0.22 -0.32 5.08
N PRO A 61 -0.50 -0.51 6.40
CA PRO A 61 -1.13 0.51 7.25
C PRO A 61 -0.12 1.59 7.67
N PHE A 62 0.65 2.11 6.71
CA PHE A 62 1.66 3.15 6.89
C PHE A 62 1.53 4.18 5.77
N TYR A 63 1.53 5.45 6.15
CA TYR A 63 1.71 6.55 5.21
C TYR A 63 2.68 7.58 5.79
N TRP A 64 3.20 8.45 4.93
CA TRP A 64 3.98 9.60 5.35
C TRP A 64 3.57 10.86 4.58
N SER A 65 3.81 12.00 5.22
CA SER A 65 3.45 13.33 4.76
C SER A 65 4.70 14.15 4.46
N THR A 66 4.62 15.01 3.44
CA THR A 66 5.68 16.02 3.15
C THR A 66 5.84 17.07 4.25
N ARG A 67 4.93 17.12 5.23
CA ARG A 67 5.04 17.96 6.43
C ARG A 67 5.92 17.35 7.54
N GLY A 68 6.70 16.33 7.22
CA GLY A 68 7.75 15.78 8.08
C GLY A 68 7.25 14.81 9.13
N TYR A 69 6.24 14.00 8.80
CA TYR A 69 5.78 12.94 9.69
C TYR A 69 5.32 11.69 8.95
N GLY A 70 5.47 10.55 9.62
CA GLY A 70 4.94 9.25 9.21
C GLY A 70 3.97 8.75 10.28
N MET A 71 2.99 7.96 9.85
CA MET A 71 2.03 7.33 10.76
C MET A 71 1.80 5.89 10.33
N MET A 72 1.80 4.98 11.30
CA MET A 72 1.40 3.59 11.09
C MET A 72 0.29 3.21 12.06
N GLY A 73 -0.81 2.67 11.55
CA GLY A 73 -1.79 1.95 12.37
C GLY A 73 -1.21 0.59 12.77
N TYR A 74 -1.03 0.34 14.07
CA TYR A 74 -0.53 -0.94 14.56
C TYR A 74 -1.68 -1.91 14.79
N THR A 75 -2.22 -2.41 13.68
CA THR A 75 -3.36 -3.33 13.66
C THR A 75 -3.30 -4.20 12.41
N PHE A 76 -3.92 -5.37 12.49
CA PHE A 76 -4.18 -6.24 11.34
C PHE A 76 -5.56 -6.01 10.72
N ALA A 77 -6.39 -5.16 11.34
CA ALA A 77 -7.72 -4.85 10.84
C ALA A 77 -7.65 -4.02 9.55
N PRO A 78 -8.58 -4.24 8.60
CA PRO A 78 -8.70 -3.38 7.42
C PRO A 78 -8.95 -1.93 7.83
N GLY A 79 -8.61 -1.02 6.94
CA GLY A 79 -8.79 0.40 7.19
C GLY A 79 -8.90 1.22 5.91
N LYS A 80 -9.08 2.52 6.09
CA LYS A 80 -9.17 3.49 5.00
C LYS A 80 -8.51 4.79 5.40
N TYR A 81 -7.65 5.31 4.53
CA TYR A 81 -7.01 6.61 4.72
C TYR A 81 -7.53 7.58 3.66
N ASP A 82 -8.21 8.62 4.10
CA ASP A 82 -8.78 9.68 3.27
C ASP A 82 -7.97 10.96 3.49
N PHE A 83 -7.28 11.42 2.45
CA PHE A 83 -6.39 12.57 2.50
C PHE A 83 -7.04 13.83 1.91
N GLY A 84 -8.25 14.13 2.35
CA GLY A 84 -9.01 15.31 1.92
C GLY A 84 -9.94 15.07 0.74
N ALA A 85 -10.23 13.80 0.40
CA ALA A 85 -11.16 13.43 -0.66
C ALA A 85 -12.62 13.69 -0.25
N SER A 86 -13.01 13.25 0.95
CA SER A 86 -14.36 13.49 1.47
C SER A 86 -14.54 14.89 2.04
N ARG A 87 -13.50 15.42 2.71
CA ARG A 87 -13.50 16.74 3.33
C ARG A 87 -12.14 17.42 3.15
N PRO A 88 -12.02 18.37 2.20
CA PRO A 88 -10.77 19.12 2.00
C PRO A 88 -10.27 19.75 3.29
N GLY A 89 -8.95 19.71 3.53
CA GLY A 89 -8.36 20.23 4.76
C GLY A 89 -8.39 19.23 5.92
N THR A 90 -8.81 17.99 5.70
CA THR A 90 -8.87 16.93 6.71
C THR A 90 -8.26 15.63 6.20
N VAL A 91 -7.40 15.01 7.03
CA VAL A 91 -7.01 13.61 6.89
C VAL A 91 -7.84 12.77 7.86
N LEU A 92 -8.57 11.78 7.34
CA LEU A 92 -9.32 10.80 8.14
C LEU A 92 -8.68 9.43 8.00
N LEU A 93 -8.32 8.84 9.14
CA LEU A 93 -7.66 7.53 9.20
C LEU A 93 -8.55 6.59 9.99
N THR A 94 -9.07 5.55 9.34
CA THR A 94 -9.95 4.59 9.98
C THR A 94 -9.39 3.18 9.93
N HIS A 95 -9.70 2.40 10.96
CA HIS A 95 -9.53 0.95 10.96
C HIS A 95 -10.71 0.28 11.66
N ASP A 96 -11.11 -0.89 11.18
CA ASP A 96 -12.22 -1.68 11.72
C ASP A 96 -11.77 -2.47 12.97
N THR A 97 -11.41 -1.72 14.00
CA THR A 97 -10.99 -2.21 15.31
C THR A 97 -11.58 -1.35 16.44
N PRO A 98 -11.86 -1.92 17.63
CA PRO A 98 -12.40 -1.17 18.77
C PRO A 98 -11.34 -0.37 19.56
N TYR A 99 -10.06 -0.43 19.19
CA TYR A 99 -8.96 0.25 19.89
C TYR A 99 -8.09 1.06 18.92
N LEU A 100 -7.42 2.09 19.45
CA LEU A 100 -6.37 2.80 18.73
C LEU A 100 -5.00 2.34 19.24
N ASP A 101 -4.19 1.79 18.35
CA ASP A 101 -2.76 1.62 18.55
C ASP A 101 -2.04 2.09 17.28
N CYS A 102 -1.11 3.03 17.43
CA CYS A 102 -0.45 3.65 16.28
C CYS A 102 0.91 4.25 16.67
N PHE A 103 1.79 4.32 15.67
CA PHE A 103 3.09 4.96 15.77
C PHE A 103 3.11 6.23 14.94
N PHE A 104 3.75 7.26 15.48
CA PHE A 104 4.10 8.47 14.75
C PHE A 104 5.61 8.66 14.76
N TRP A 105 6.15 9.02 13.60
CA TRP A 105 7.53 9.45 13.46
C TRP A 105 7.57 10.88 12.95
N LEU A 106 8.51 11.66 13.45
CA LEU A 106 8.73 13.05 13.06
C LEU A 106 10.15 13.16 12.53
N ASP A 107 10.28 13.52 11.25
CA ASP A 107 11.56 13.61 10.58
C ASP A 107 11.45 14.53 9.37
N ASP A 108 12.54 15.23 9.04
CA ASP A 108 12.54 16.24 7.97
C ASP A 108 12.67 15.64 6.56
N THR A 109 12.97 14.34 6.43
CA THR A 109 13.19 13.71 5.12
C THR A 109 12.43 12.39 4.96
N PRO A 110 11.98 12.06 3.73
CA PRO A 110 11.35 10.77 3.45
C PRO A 110 12.26 9.57 3.79
N VAL A 111 13.58 9.72 3.59
CA VAL A 111 14.57 8.66 3.89
C VAL A 111 14.59 8.35 5.39
N SER A 112 14.60 9.37 6.24
CA SER A 112 14.55 9.20 7.69
C SER A 112 13.23 8.55 8.14
N LEU A 113 12.09 9.02 7.62
CA LEU A 113 10.78 8.44 7.92
C LEU A 113 10.70 6.94 7.55
N LEU A 114 11.21 6.58 6.38
CA LEU A 114 11.28 5.18 5.95
C LEU A 114 12.21 4.36 6.83
N ASN A 115 13.38 4.90 7.22
CA ASN A 115 14.30 4.21 8.12
C ASN A 115 13.68 3.97 9.50
N SER A 116 12.94 4.93 10.04
CA SER A 116 12.22 4.80 11.31
C SER A 116 11.13 3.72 11.23
N PHE A 117 10.39 3.66 10.11
CA PHE A 117 9.46 2.57 9.82
C PHE A 117 10.17 1.21 9.76
N TYR A 118 11.26 1.11 8.99
CA TYR A 118 12.05 -0.13 8.85
C TYR A 118 12.67 -0.60 10.18
N GLN A 119 13.11 0.32 11.03
CA GLN A 119 13.65 -0.04 12.34
C GLN A 119 12.59 -0.75 13.21
N LEU A 120 11.33 -0.32 13.11
CA LEU A 120 10.22 -0.95 13.83
C LEU A 120 9.75 -2.24 13.16
N THR A 121 9.58 -2.24 11.83
CA THR A 121 8.91 -3.33 11.11
C THR A 121 9.85 -4.35 10.46
N GLY A 122 11.16 -4.12 10.55
CA GLY A 122 12.19 -4.91 9.89
C GLY A 122 12.74 -4.23 8.63
N HIS A 123 14.05 -4.31 8.47
CA HIS A 123 14.74 -3.76 7.30
C HIS A 123 14.46 -4.59 6.03
N PRO A 124 14.37 -3.95 4.85
CA PRO A 124 14.27 -4.66 3.58
C PRO A 124 15.42 -5.65 3.39
N VAL A 125 15.08 -6.87 2.95
CA VAL A 125 16.08 -7.89 2.64
C VAL A 125 16.86 -7.54 1.37
N LEU A 126 18.18 -7.70 1.41
CA LEU A 126 19.02 -7.62 0.22
C LEU A 126 18.86 -8.92 -0.58
N LEU A 127 18.24 -8.81 -1.77
CA LEU A 127 18.08 -9.96 -2.65
C LEU A 127 19.45 -10.45 -3.16
N PRO A 128 19.61 -11.77 -3.41
CA PRO A 128 20.79 -12.28 -4.11
C PRO A 128 20.86 -11.68 -5.51
N LYS A 129 22.07 -11.59 -6.09
CA LYS A 129 22.30 -10.92 -7.38
C LYS A 129 21.38 -11.39 -8.51
N PHE A 130 21.07 -12.68 -8.58
CA PHE A 130 20.19 -13.23 -9.61
C PHE A 130 18.74 -12.75 -9.49
N GLY A 131 18.30 -12.30 -8.30
CA GLY A 131 16.95 -11.76 -8.07
C GLY A 131 16.70 -10.40 -8.74
N PHE A 132 17.75 -9.77 -9.28
CA PHE A 132 17.66 -8.54 -10.08
C PHE A 132 17.61 -8.82 -11.59
N TYR A 133 17.60 -10.09 -12.01
CA TYR A 133 17.45 -10.52 -13.40
C TYR A 133 16.03 -11.04 -13.63
N GLU A 134 15.60 -11.10 -14.89
CA GLU A 134 14.28 -11.62 -15.25
C GLU A 134 14.09 -13.10 -14.86
N GLY A 135 12.86 -13.44 -14.49
CA GLY A 135 12.47 -14.82 -14.15
C GLY A 135 11.49 -15.38 -15.16
N HIS A 136 11.61 -16.67 -15.46
CA HIS A 136 10.64 -17.41 -16.28
C HIS A 136 9.96 -18.46 -15.40
N LEU A 137 8.64 -18.34 -15.22
CA LEU A 137 7.87 -19.19 -14.31
C LEU A 137 6.73 -19.86 -15.08
N ASN A 138 6.69 -21.19 -15.07
CA ASN A 138 5.58 -21.97 -15.62
C ASN A 138 5.57 -23.38 -15.01
N ALA A 139 4.57 -24.20 -15.35
CA ALA A 139 4.51 -25.62 -15.00
C ALA A 139 4.95 -26.49 -16.19
N TYR A 140 6.06 -27.22 -16.03
CA TYR A 140 6.62 -28.10 -17.08
C TYR A 140 6.52 -29.60 -16.77
N ASN A 141 5.92 -29.97 -15.63
CA ASN A 141 5.84 -31.35 -15.15
C ASN A 141 4.40 -31.90 -15.11
N ARG A 142 3.46 -31.31 -15.86
CA ARG A 142 2.04 -31.69 -15.82
C ARG A 142 1.37 -31.61 -17.19
N ASP A 143 1.65 -30.54 -17.91
CA ASP A 143 0.87 -30.19 -19.09
C ASP A 143 1.36 -30.95 -20.34
N TYR A 144 0.46 -31.12 -21.31
CA TYR A 144 0.73 -31.76 -22.60
C TYR A 144 0.42 -30.80 -23.74
N TRP A 145 1.12 -30.95 -24.86
CA TRP A 145 0.93 -30.15 -26.07
C TRP A 145 0.29 -31.00 -27.17
N LYS A 146 -0.53 -30.36 -28.01
CA LYS A 146 -1.16 -30.96 -29.18
C LYS A 146 -1.03 -30.02 -30.37
N GLU A 147 -0.56 -30.55 -31.49
CA GLU A 147 -0.42 -29.83 -32.77
C GLU A 147 -1.77 -29.25 -33.24
N ASP A 148 -1.76 -27.97 -33.62
CA ASP A 148 -2.86 -27.20 -34.20
C ASP A 148 -2.32 -26.19 -35.24
N ALA A 149 -2.47 -26.52 -36.52
CA ALA A 149 -1.93 -25.72 -37.62
C ALA A 149 -2.52 -24.30 -37.74
N GLU A 150 -3.72 -24.05 -37.21
CA GLU A 150 -4.40 -22.74 -37.31
C GLU A 150 -4.15 -21.86 -36.08
N LYS A 151 -4.19 -22.43 -34.88
CA LYS A 151 -4.18 -21.69 -33.60
C LYS A 151 -3.01 -22.02 -32.68
N GLY A 152 -2.17 -22.98 -33.05
CA GLY A 152 -1.04 -23.43 -32.26
C GLY A 152 0.11 -22.43 -32.19
N ILE A 153 1.02 -22.66 -31.25
CA ILE A 153 2.22 -21.83 -31.02
C ILE A 153 3.37 -22.51 -31.74
N LEU A 154 4.12 -21.77 -32.57
CA LEU A 154 5.24 -22.33 -33.33
C LEU A 154 6.38 -22.80 -32.41
N PHE A 155 6.79 -24.06 -32.54
CA PHE A 155 7.99 -24.63 -31.92
C PHE A 155 9.14 -24.78 -32.92
N GLU A 156 10.32 -25.15 -32.42
CA GLU A 156 11.56 -25.25 -33.20
C GLU A 156 11.51 -26.30 -34.32
N ASP A 157 10.59 -27.27 -34.26
CA ASP A 157 10.38 -28.29 -35.30
C ASP A 157 9.53 -27.78 -36.48
N GLY A 158 9.11 -26.51 -36.44
CA GLY A 158 8.31 -25.88 -37.48
C GLY A 158 6.81 -26.14 -37.36
N LYS A 159 6.37 -26.89 -36.34
CA LYS A 159 4.96 -27.21 -36.09
C LYS A 159 4.34 -26.23 -35.10
N LYS A 160 3.02 -26.11 -35.17
CA LYS A 160 2.19 -25.28 -34.30
C LYS A 160 1.29 -26.15 -33.46
#